data_AF-A0A847AZX1-F1
#
_entry.id   AF-A0A847AZX1-F1
#
_cell.length_a   1.000
_cell.length_b   1.000
_cell.length_c   1.000
_cell.angle_alpha   90.00
_cell.angle_beta   90.00
_cell.angle_gamma   90.00
#
_symmetry.space_group_name_H-M   'P 1'
#
loop_
_entity.id
_entity.type
_entity.pdbx_description
1 polymer ?
#
loop_
_entity_poly.entity_id
_entity_poly.type
_entity_poly.pdbx_seq_one_letter_code
_entity_poly.pdbx_strand_id
1 'polypeptide(L)'
;MVKIALDAMGGDTPPAPNIDGAIAALKAEELGGSNRKEKIEIVLVGDKALLEEELSKRGASNLPIEIKDASEVIGMDENPILACRQKPDSSIVVGMNVVASGQADGFVSAGNSGAVMAAAVMHLEKLKGVSRPAIATPFPTMKDPCLLVDVGANADCKSKHLYQFALMGEAYVKYIFKRRIPRVGLLSMG
;
A
#
# COMPACT_ATOMS: atom_id res chain seq x y z
N MET A 1 -3.42 3.31 -17.75
CA MET A 1 -2.49 4.21 -17.03
C MET A 1 -2.88 4.09 -15.59
N VAL A 2 -1.93 3.78 -14.72
CA VAL A 2 -2.18 3.46 -13.31
C VAL A 2 -1.59 4.57 -12.46
N LYS A 3 -2.40 5.25 -11.66
CA LYS A 3 -1.95 6.31 -10.75
C LYS A 3 -1.88 5.77 -9.33
N ILE A 4 -0.73 5.91 -8.67
CA ILE A 4 -0.49 5.40 -7.32
C ILE A 4 -0.23 6.55 -6.36
N ALA A 5 -1.02 6.66 -5.30
CA ALA A 5 -0.73 7.53 -4.18
C ALA A 5 0.34 6.89 -3.28
N LEU A 6 1.41 7.63 -3.00
CA LEU A 6 2.51 7.20 -2.14
C LEU A 6 2.60 8.15 -0.96
N ASP A 7 2.38 7.63 0.25
CA ASP A 7 2.72 8.34 1.47
C ASP A 7 4.24 8.50 1.55
N ALA A 8 4.70 9.73 1.32
CA ALA A 8 6.11 10.05 1.32
C ALA A 8 6.66 10.23 2.74
N MET A 9 5.81 10.37 3.75
CA MET A 9 6.17 10.71 5.13
C MET A 9 6.24 9.50 6.06
N GLY A 10 5.76 8.33 5.62
CA GLY A 10 5.80 7.09 6.40
C GLY A 10 7.14 6.36 6.33
N GLY A 11 7.55 5.74 7.44
CA GLY A 11 8.75 4.89 7.52
C GLY A 11 9.76 5.40 8.55
N ASP A 12 10.93 4.74 8.60
CA ASP A 12 11.96 5.05 9.60
C ASP A 12 12.76 6.32 9.28
N THR A 13 13.00 6.60 7.99
CA THR A 13 13.83 7.72 7.52
C THR A 13 13.19 8.54 6.38
N PRO A 14 11.92 8.95 6.48
CA PRO A 14 11.23 9.69 5.44
C PRO A 14 11.78 11.13 5.27
N PRO A 15 11.57 11.77 4.11
CA PRO A 15 10.89 11.24 2.92
C PRO A 15 11.82 10.57 1.90
N ALA A 16 13.14 10.62 2.12
CA ALA A 16 14.15 10.27 1.12
C ALA A 16 13.97 8.87 0.48
N PRO A 17 13.86 7.76 1.24
CA PRO A 17 13.69 6.42 0.65
C PRO A 17 12.42 6.28 -0.19
N ASN A 18 11.34 6.95 0.20
CA ASN A 18 10.06 6.89 -0.50
C ASN A 18 10.17 7.63 -1.85
N ILE A 19 10.80 8.80 -1.86
CA ILE A 19 11.07 9.58 -3.08
C ILE A 19 12.03 8.81 -4.01
N ASP A 20 13.10 8.23 -3.46
CA ASP A 20 14.05 7.43 -4.23
C ASP A 20 13.37 6.22 -4.87
N GLY A 21 12.48 5.55 -4.13
CA GLY A 21 11.64 4.46 -4.65
C GLY A 21 10.69 4.92 -5.76
N ALA A 22 10.04 6.07 -5.60
CA ALA A 22 9.16 6.66 -6.62
C ALA A 22 9.92 6.95 -7.92
N ILE A 23 11.09 7.60 -7.81
CA ILE A 23 11.95 7.91 -8.95
C ILE A 23 12.44 6.64 -9.63
N ALA A 24 12.87 5.64 -8.85
CA ALA A 24 13.32 4.36 -9.38
C ALA A 24 12.20 3.62 -10.12
N ALA A 25 10.97 3.64 -9.59
CA ALA A 25 9.82 3.02 -10.23
C ALA A 25 9.50 3.65 -11.60
N LEU A 26 9.54 4.98 -11.69
CA LEU A 26 9.29 5.71 -12.95
C LEU A 26 10.42 5.49 -13.96
N LYS A 27 11.69 5.51 -13.53
CA LYS A 27 12.84 5.24 -14.43
C LYS A 27 12.84 3.79 -14.95
N ALA A 28 12.47 2.82 -14.11
CA ALA A 28 12.38 1.42 -14.53
C ALA A 28 11.31 1.21 -15.62
N GLU A 29 10.26 2.03 -15.62
CA GLU A 29 9.25 2.04 -16.67
C GLU A 29 9.80 2.59 -18.00
N GLU A 30 10.47 3.74 -17.95
CA GLU A 30 11.07 4.38 -19.15
C GLU A 30 12.07 3.47 -19.86
N LEU A 31 12.83 2.67 -19.11
CA LEU A 31 13.85 1.77 -19.63
C LEU A 31 13.28 0.45 -20.20
N GLY A 32 11.96 0.27 -20.22
CA GLY A 32 11.32 -0.96 -20.69
C GLY A 32 11.60 -2.19 -19.81
N GLY A 33 12.16 -1.97 -18.61
CA GLY A 33 12.42 -3.03 -17.63
C GLY A 33 11.15 -3.57 -16.97
N SER A 34 10.04 -2.86 -17.12
CA SER A 34 8.72 -3.32 -16.71
C SER A 34 8.00 -3.95 -17.91
N ASN A 35 7.67 -5.24 -17.84
CA ASN A 35 6.75 -5.91 -18.78
C ASN A 35 5.30 -5.39 -18.70
N ARG A 36 5.09 -4.17 -18.17
CA ARG A 36 3.79 -3.55 -17.99
C ARG A 36 3.38 -2.87 -19.29
N LYS A 37 2.13 -3.09 -19.67
CA LYS A 37 1.51 -2.40 -20.82
C LYS A 37 1.07 -0.98 -20.50
N GLU A 38 0.98 -0.62 -19.22
CA GLU A 38 0.40 0.63 -18.76
C GLU A 38 1.45 1.50 -18.06
N LYS A 39 1.37 2.81 -18.34
CA LYS A 39 2.20 3.81 -17.68
C LYS A 39 1.79 4.07 -16.24
N ILE A 40 2.75 4.43 -15.40
CA ILE A 40 2.56 4.74 -13.98
C ILE A 40 2.69 6.25 -13.76
N GLU A 41 1.76 6.79 -13.00
CA GLU A 41 1.89 8.13 -12.42
C GLU A 41 1.93 8.01 -10.89
N ILE A 42 2.67 8.89 -10.23
CA ILE A 42 2.80 8.87 -8.77
C ILE A 42 2.24 10.17 -8.19
N VAL A 43 1.42 10.05 -7.15
CA VAL A 43 1.01 11.17 -6.30
C VAL A 43 1.76 11.05 -4.98
N LEU A 44 2.78 11.87 -4.77
CA LEU A 44 3.47 11.95 -3.48
C LEU A 44 2.60 12.72 -2.49
N VAL A 45 2.37 12.14 -1.31
CA VAL A 45 1.54 12.74 -0.27
C VAL A 45 2.39 13.08 0.94
N GLY A 46 2.40 14.34 1.35
CA GLY A 46 3.22 14.84 2.46
C GLY A 46 3.42 16.35 2.42
N ASP A 47 4.33 16.86 3.24
CA ASP A 47 4.67 18.29 3.30
C ASP A 47 5.15 18.76 1.93
N LYS A 48 4.36 19.62 1.27
CA LYS A 48 4.63 20.02 -0.11
C LYS A 48 5.99 20.69 -0.28
N ALA A 49 6.38 21.58 0.62
CA ALA A 49 7.63 22.32 0.49
C ALA A 49 8.84 21.39 0.60
N LEU A 50 8.80 20.46 1.57
CA LEU A 50 9.82 19.45 1.75
C LEU A 50 9.92 18.53 0.53
N LEU A 51 8.78 18.07 -0.01
CA LEU A 51 8.77 17.18 -1.18
C LEU A 51 9.29 17.87 -2.46
N GLU A 52 8.91 19.13 -2.70
CA GLU A 52 9.44 19.91 -3.82
C GLU A 52 10.96 20.08 -3.73
N GLU A 53 11.47 20.39 -2.54
CA GLU A 53 12.91 20.51 -2.29
C GLU A 53 13.64 19.18 -2.55
N GLU A 54 13.14 18.08 -2.01
CA GLU A 54 13.76 16.75 -2.13
C GLU A 54 13.74 16.20 -3.55
N LEU A 55 12.71 16.51 -4.35
CA LEU A 55 12.66 16.21 -5.78
C LEU A 55 13.67 17.05 -6.56
N SER A 56 13.78 18.34 -6.25
CA SER A 56 14.74 19.24 -6.90
C SER A 56 16.18 18.79 -6.66
N LYS A 57 16.54 18.41 -5.42
CA LYS A 57 17.86 17.86 -5.07
C LYS A 57 18.23 16.64 -5.92
N ARG A 58 17.24 15.86 -6.35
CA ARG A 58 17.41 14.64 -7.16
C ARG A 58 17.30 14.87 -8.65
N GLY A 59 17.06 16.12 -9.09
CA GLY A 59 16.82 16.44 -10.50
C GLY A 59 15.57 15.76 -11.06
N ALA A 60 14.58 15.48 -10.21
CA ALA A 60 13.40 14.68 -10.53
C ALA A 60 12.16 15.52 -10.87
N SER A 61 12.29 16.85 -10.96
CA SER A 61 11.16 17.77 -11.20
C SER A 61 10.44 17.57 -12.54
N ASN A 62 11.06 16.88 -13.50
CA ASN A 62 10.47 16.59 -14.82
C ASN A 62 9.75 15.23 -14.89
N LEU A 63 9.78 14.44 -13.81
CA LEU A 63 9.09 13.15 -13.76
C LEU A 63 7.58 13.35 -13.60
N PRO A 64 6.73 12.39 -14.03
CA PRO A 64 5.27 12.46 -13.85
C PRO A 64 4.87 12.21 -12.39
N ILE A 65 5.23 13.17 -11.53
CA ILE A 65 4.97 13.18 -10.10
C ILE A 65 4.07 14.36 -9.77
N GLU A 66 2.90 14.06 -9.21
CA GLU A 66 2.00 15.04 -8.59
C GLU A 66 2.30 15.10 -7.09
N ILE A 67 2.24 16.29 -6.48
CA ILE A 67 2.35 16.43 -5.02
C ILE A 67 0.98 16.78 -4.46
N LYS A 68 0.52 15.97 -3.51
CA LYS A 68 -0.63 16.25 -2.66
C LYS A 68 -0.15 16.67 -1.28
N ASP A 69 -0.44 17.92 -0.93
CA ASP A 69 -0.06 18.46 0.37
C ASP A 69 -0.80 17.74 1.51
N ALA A 70 -0.07 17.48 2.59
CA ALA A 70 -0.58 16.92 3.84
C ALA A 70 0.32 17.43 4.98
N SER A 71 -0.25 18.18 5.92
CA SER A 71 0.52 18.88 6.96
C SER A 71 0.81 18.03 8.19
N GLU A 72 0.17 16.86 8.33
CA GLU A 72 0.33 15.99 9.49
C GLU A 72 1.00 14.65 9.14
N VAL A 73 1.57 14.00 10.16
CA VAL A 73 2.15 12.65 10.05
C VAL A 73 1.67 11.82 11.24
N ILE A 74 1.31 10.57 10.98
CA ILE A 74 1.02 9.57 12.02
C ILE A 74 2.33 8.85 12.36
N GLY A 75 2.77 8.99 13.61
CA GLY A 75 3.92 8.32 14.19
C GLY A 75 3.71 6.83 14.41
N MET A 76 4.83 6.11 14.55
CA MET A 76 4.84 4.65 14.71
C MET A 76 4.35 4.19 16.09
N ASP A 77 4.41 5.06 17.09
CA ASP A 77 4.00 4.83 18.48
C ASP A 77 2.54 5.21 18.77
N GLU A 78 1.86 5.84 17.82
CA GLU A 78 0.49 6.32 17.99
C GLU A 78 -0.53 5.19 17.87
N ASN A 79 -1.65 5.33 18.60
CA ASN A 79 -2.78 4.43 18.43
C ASN A 79 -3.40 4.62 17.04
N PRO A 80 -3.45 3.57 16.19
CA PRO A 80 -3.87 3.70 14.79
C PRO A 80 -5.21 4.37 14.54
N ILE A 81 -6.25 3.93 15.26
CA ILE A 81 -7.64 4.36 15.01
C ILE A 81 -7.82 5.80 15.48
N LEU A 82 -7.24 6.12 16.64
CA LEU A 82 -7.32 7.45 17.22
C LEU A 82 -6.52 8.47 16.38
N ALA A 83 -5.30 8.11 15.95
CA ALA A 83 -4.48 8.95 15.11
C ALA A 83 -5.16 9.29 13.77
N CYS A 84 -5.76 8.31 13.09
CA CYS A 84 -6.50 8.56 11.84
C CYS A 84 -7.68 9.53 12.01
N ARG A 85 -8.31 9.57 13.20
CA ARG A 85 -9.41 10.49 13.49
C ARG A 85 -8.95 11.87 13.91
N GLN A 86 -7.84 11.95 14.64
CA GLN A 86 -7.32 13.21 15.17
C GLN A 86 -6.44 13.96 14.17
N LYS A 87 -5.84 13.25 13.22
CA LYS A 87 -4.97 13.79 12.17
C LYS A 87 -5.57 13.57 10.77
N PRO A 88 -6.71 14.21 10.46
CA PRO A 88 -7.37 14.03 9.17
C PRO A 88 -6.54 14.56 8.00
N ASP A 89 -5.56 15.43 8.24
CA ASP A 89 -4.62 15.96 7.25
C ASP A 89 -3.27 15.22 7.27
N SER A 90 -3.25 14.00 7.80
CA SER A 90 -2.06 13.15 7.75
C SER A 90 -1.82 12.57 6.35
N SER A 91 -0.55 12.40 5.98
CA SER A 91 -0.18 11.82 4.68
C SER A 91 -0.89 10.49 4.38
N ILE A 92 -1.10 9.64 5.39
CA ILE A 92 -1.87 8.39 5.27
C ILE A 92 -3.34 8.65 4.96
N VAL A 93 -4.01 9.52 5.72
CA VAL A 93 -5.45 9.79 5.54
C VAL A 93 -5.69 10.54 4.23
N VAL A 94 -4.89 11.54 3.92
CA VAL A 94 -4.95 12.29 2.65
C VAL A 94 -4.72 11.35 1.47
N GLY A 95 -3.69 10.50 1.52
CA GLY A 95 -3.40 9.55 0.45
C GLY A 95 -4.51 8.52 0.25
N MET A 96 -5.13 8.05 1.34
CA MET A 96 -6.29 7.16 1.26
C MET A 96 -7.50 7.87 0.63
N ASN A 97 -7.73 9.15 0.95
CA ASN A 97 -8.79 9.95 0.33
C ASN A 97 -8.57 10.18 -1.17
N VAL A 98 -7.32 10.32 -1.62
CA VAL A 98 -7.00 10.38 -3.07
C VAL A 98 -7.49 9.11 -3.77
N VAL A 99 -7.29 7.92 -3.18
CA VAL A 99 -7.83 6.67 -3.72
C VAL A 99 -9.35 6.60 -3.62
N ALA A 100 -9.92 6.92 -2.46
CA ALA A 100 -11.37 6.84 -2.23
C ALA A 100 -12.18 7.76 -3.16
N SER A 101 -11.61 8.89 -3.56
CA SER A 101 -12.21 9.84 -4.50
C SER A 101 -11.98 9.50 -5.98
N GLY A 102 -11.30 8.38 -6.28
CA GLY A 102 -10.99 7.95 -7.64
C GLY A 102 -9.88 8.77 -8.32
N GLN A 103 -9.11 9.56 -7.56
CA GLN A 103 -7.96 10.30 -8.07
C GLN A 103 -6.69 9.44 -8.15
N ALA A 104 -6.66 8.27 -7.51
CA ALA A 104 -5.61 7.25 -7.68
C ALA A 104 -6.21 5.83 -7.61
N ASP A 105 -5.53 4.87 -8.23
CA ASP A 105 -5.94 3.47 -8.32
C ASP A 105 -5.48 2.63 -7.12
N GLY A 106 -4.49 3.12 -6.38
CA GLY A 106 -3.91 2.43 -5.24
C GLY A 106 -3.11 3.34 -4.34
N PHE A 107 -2.85 2.86 -3.13
CA PHE A 107 -2.10 3.57 -2.09
C PHE A 107 -0.96 2.69 -1.55
N VAL A 108 0.20 3.29 -1.31
CA VAL A 108 1.38 2.65 -0.73
C VAL A 108 1.90 3.52 0.41
N SER A 109 2.26 2.89 1.53
CA SER A 109 2.87 3.56 2.68
C SER A 109 3.82 2.61 3.40
N ALA A 110 4.95 3.14 3.87
CA ALA A 110 5.86 2.48 4.80
C ALA A 110 5.62 2.91 6.26
N GLY A 111 4.55 3.68 6.51
CA GLY A 111 4.17 4.17 7.84
C GLY A 111 3.49 3.11 8.70
N ASN A 112 2.81 3.57 9.74
CA ASN A 112 2.17 2.70 10.73
C ASN A 112 1.14 1.77 10.07
N SER A 113 1.44 0.46 10.02
CA SER A 113 0.60 -0.56 9.36
C SER A 113 -0.85 -0.57 9.87
N GLY A 114 -1.02 -0.36 11.17
CA GLY A 114 -2.34 -0.27 11.79
C GLY A 114 -3.09 0.95 11.29
N ALA A 115 -2.41 2.10 11.15
CA ALA A 115 -3.01 3.35 10.67
C ALA A 115 -3.40 3.25 9.20
N VAL A 116 -2.55 2.65 8.36
CA VAL A 116 -2.87 2.35 6.95
C VAL A 116 -4.12 1.48 6.86
N MET A 117 -4.19 0.40 7.65
CA MET A 117 -5.36 -0.48 7.68
C MET A 117 -6.61 0.24 8.20
N ALA A 118 -6.48 1.05 9.26
CA ALA A 118 -7.59 1.81 9.83
C ALA A 118 -8.13 2.84 8.83
N ALA A 119 -7.26 3.62 8.19
CA ALA A 119 -7.63 4.56 7.13
C ALA A 119 -8.31 3.84 5.97
N ALA A 120 -7.78 2.70 5.50
CA ALA A 120 -8.39 1.92 4.44
C ALA A 120 -9.82 1.46 4.81
N VAL A 121 -10.04 0.98 6.03
CA VAL A 121 -11.37 0.55 6.50
C VAL A 121 -12.34 1.73 6.67
N MET A 122 -11.83 2.91 7.03
CA MET A 122 -12.63 4.12 7.24
C MET A 122 -13.05 4.79 5.93
N HIS A 123 -12.20 4.73 4.90
CA HIS A 123 -12.36 5.51 3.67
C HIS A 123 -12.66 4.65 2.42
N LEU A 124 -12.23 3.38 2.41
CA LEU A 124 -12.50 2.47 1.29
C LEU A 124 -13.62 1.49 1.65
N GLU A 125 -14.39 1.14 0.63
CA GLU A 125 -15.36 0.07 0.75
C GLU A 125 -14.69 -1.31 0.60
N LYS A 126 -15.07 -2.24 1.46
CA LYS A 126 -14.70 -3.65 1.28
C LYS A 126 -15.41 -4.20 0.05
N LEU A 127 -14.76 -5.14 -0.63
CA LEU A 127 -15.40 -5.93 -1.69
C LEU A 127 -16.69 -6.59 -1.18
N LYS A 128 -17.73 -6.60 -2.01
CA LYS A 128 -19.02 -7.21 -1.69
C LYS A 128 -18.84 -8.66 -1.24
N GLY A 129 -19.38 -8.97 -0.05
CA GLY A 129 -19.28 -10.30 0.55
C GLY A 129 -18.04 -10.52 1.43
N VAL A 130 -17.02 -9.66 1.36
CA VAL A 130 -15.86 -9.73 2.26
C VAL A 130 -16.23 -9.16 3.63
N SER A 131 -16.09 -9.97 4.66
CA SER A 131 -16.48 -9.59 6.02
C SER A 131 -15.45 -8.70 6.70
N ARG A 132 -14.16 -9.04 6.58
CA ARG A 132 -13.02 -8.29 7.11
C ARG A 132 -11.85 -8.35 6.12
N PRO A 133 -11.03 -7.28 6.01
CA PRO A 133 -9.76 -7.35 5.29
C PRO A 133 -8.75 -8.25 6.05
N ALA A 134 -7.68 -8.63 5.35
CA ALA A 134 -6.54 -9.37 5.91
C ALA A 134 -5.24 -8.76 5.39
N ILE A 135 -4.15 -8.92 6.14
CA ILE A 135 -2.81 -8.59 5.62
C ILE A 135 -2.27 -9.85 4.96
N ALA A 136 -1.83 -9.70 3.72
CA ALA A 136 -1.27 -10.77 2.91
C ALA A 136 0.19 -10.45 2.60
N THR A 137 1.09 -11.39 2.89
CA THR A 137 2.53 -11.21 2.66
C THR A 137 3.09 -12.35 1.81
N PRO A 138 3.81 -12.06 0.72
CA PRO A 138 4.67 -13.03 0.06
C PRO A 138 5.71 -13.56 1.04
N PHE A 139 5.66 -14.85 1.33
CA PHE A 139 6.58 -15.51 2.25
C PHE A 139 7.57 -16.37 1.47
N PRO A 140 8.89 -16.24 1.72
CA PRO A 140 9.90 -17.01 1.00
C PRO A 140 9.82 -18.49 1.38
N THR A 141 10.09 -19.37 0.41
CA THR A 141 10.29 -20.81 0.67
C THR A 141 11.53 -21.28 -0.07
N MET A 142 11.96 -22.53 0.16
CA MET A 142 13.09 -23.13 -0.55
C MET A 142 12.91 -23.24 -2.07
N LYS A 143 11.67 -23.15 -2.57
CA LYS A 143 11.36 -23.24 -4.00
C LYS A 143 10.71 -21.96 -4.48
N ASP A 144 9.41 -21.88 -4.22
CA ASP A 144 8.50 -20.90 -4.76
C ASP A 144 7.88 -20.12 -3.60
N PRO A 145 7.84 -18.78 -3.64
CA PRO A 145 7.21 -18.02 -2.56
C PRO A 145 5.75 -18.45 -2.39
N CYS A 146 5.28 -18.56 -1.16
CA CYS A 146 3.85 -18.73 -0.86
C CYS A 146 3.25 -17.40 -0.41
N LEU A 147 1.93 -17.32 -0.32
CA LEU A 147 1.25 -16.17 0.24
C LEU A 147 0.72 -16.57 1.62
N LEU A 148 1.12 -15.85 2.66
CA LEU A 148 0.59 -16.04 4.01
C LEU A 148 -0.50 -15.01 4.27
N VAL A 149 -1.68 -15.47 4.71
CA VAL A 149 -2.87 -14.66 4.99
C VAL A 149 -3.62 -15.30 6.16
N ASP A 150 -3.94 -14.64 7.26
CA ASP A 150 -3.66 -13.26 7.69
C ASP A 150 -2.38 -13.20 8.54
N VAL A 151 -1.59 -12.12 8.43
CA VAL A 151 -0.35 -11.91 9.20
C VAL A 151 -0.42 -10.78 10.24
N GLY A 152 -1.61 -10.30 10.58
CA GLY A 152 -1.77 -9.38 11.71
C GLY A 152 -2.90 -8.37 11.62
N ALA A 153 -3.77 -8.44 10.60
CA ALA A 153 -4.93 -7.55 10.52
C ALA A 153 -5.98 -7.88 11.59
N ASN A 154 -6.14 -9.16 11.92
CA ASN A 154 -7.18 -9.64 12.82
C ASN A 154 -6.57 -10.48 13.94
N ALA A 155 -6.77 -10.07 15.20
CA ALA A 155 -6.41 -10.89 16.35
C ALA A 155 -7.29 -12.15 16.46
N ASP A 156 -8.58 -12.03 16.13
CA ASP A 156 -9.56 -13.12 16.22
C ASP A 156 -10.21 -13.40 14.85
N CYS A 157 -10.19 -14.67 14.46
CA CYS A 157 -10.79 -15.16 13.23
C CYS A 157 -11.82 -16.26 13.47
N LYS A 158 -12.98 -16.13 12.82
CA LYS A 158 -13.97 -17.22 12.70
C LYS A 158 -13.64 -18.06 11.46
N SER A 159 -14.13 -19.29 11.40
CA SER A 159 -13.97 -20.19 10.24
C SER A 159 -14.35 -19.51 8.91
N LYS A 160 -15.44 -18.74 8.90
CA LYS A 160 -15.87 -17.97 7.72
C LYS A 160 -14.84 -16.93 7.25
N HIS A 161 -14.05 -16.35 8.15
CA HIS A 161 -13.00 -15.39 7.78
C HIS A 161 -11.85 -16.12 7.09
N LEU A 162 -11.40 -17.24 7.66
CA LEU A 162 -10.34 -18.07 7.06
C LEU A 162 -10.73 -18.57 5.67
N TYR A 163 -11.98 -18.96 5.47
CA TYR A 163 -12.51 -19.30 4.16
C TYR A 163 -12.43 -18.13 3.16
N GLN A 164 -12.80 -16.92 3.58
CA GLN A 164 -12.69 -15.74 2.72
C GLN A 164 -11.24 -15.36 2.42
N PHE A 165 -10.34 -15.51 3.40
CA PHE A 165 -8.91 -15.25 3.23
C PHE A 165 -8.30 -16.23 2.23
N ALA A 166 -8.71 -17.51 2.27
CA ALA A 166 -8.33 -18.50 1.27
C ALA A 166 -8.74 -18.08 -0.15
N LEU A 167 -9.98 -17.60 -0.34
CA LEU A 167 -10.46 -17.15 -1.66
C LEU A 167 -9.70 -15.91 -2.16
N MET A 168 -9.50 -14.91 -1.30
CA MET A 168 -8.75 -13.69 -1.66
C MET A 168 -7.28 -14.02 -1.96
N GLY A 169 -6.67 -14.89 -1.15
CA GLY A 169 -5.29 -15.33 -1.34
C GLY A 169 -5.11 -16.17 -2.61
N GLU A 170 -6.04 -17.07 -2.92
CA GLU A 170 -6.05 -17.81 -4.19
C GLU A 170 -6.07 -16.85 -5.37
N ALA A 171 -6.97 -15.86 -5.37
CA ALA A 171 -7.05 -14.85 -6.42
C ALA A 171 -5.72 -14.09 -6.55
N TYR A 172 -5.14 -13.61 -5.45
CA TYR A 172 -3.85 -12.93 -5.45
C TYR A 172 -2.75 -13.80 -6.06
N VAL A 173 -2.59 -15.04 -5.61
CA VAL A 173 -1.55 -15.96 -6.12
C VAL A 173 -1.77 -16.28 -7.61
N LYS A 174 -3.03 -16.38 -8.04
CA LYS A 174 -3.37 -16.62 -9.44
C LYS A 174 -2.96 -15.44 -10.34
N TYR A 175 -3.28 -14.22 -9.94
CA TYR A 175 -3.07 -13.03 -10.78
C TYR A 175 -1.70 -12.39 -10.61
N ILE A 176 -1.13 -12.39 -9.40
CA ILE A 176 0.15 -11.75 -9.09
C ILE A 176 1.30 -12.75 -9.24
N PHE A 177 1.22 -13.94 -8.65
CA PHE A 177 2.27 -14.97 -8.80
C PHE A 177 2.10 -15.80 -10.09
N LYS A 178 1.08 -15.52 -10.91
CA LYS A 178 0.80 -16.18 -12.20
C LYS A 178 0.64 -17.70 -12.10
N ARG A 179 0.16 -18.22 -10.97
CA ARG A 179 -0.09 -19.66 -10.78
C ARG A 179 -1.53 -20.02 -11.12
N ARG A 180 -1.75 -20.71 -12.24
CA ARG A 180 -3.12 -21.01 -12.73
C ARG A 180 -3.98 -21.79 -11.73
N ILE A 181 -3.35 -22.69 -10.97
CA ILE A 181 -4.01 -23.56 -9.99
C ILE A 181 -3.29 -23.39 -8.64
N PRO A 182 -3.61 -22.34 -7.86
CA PRO A 182 -3.03 -22.14 -6.54
C PRO A 182 -3.46 -23.27 -5.60
N ARG A 183 -2.53 -23.73 -4.77
CA ARG A 183 -2.84 -24.63 -3.66
C ARG A 183 -3.11 -23.80 -2.42
N VAL A 184 -4.20 -24.08 -1.73
CA VAL A 184 -4.56 -23.46 -0.45
C VAL A 184 -4.30 -24.46 0.66
N GLY A 185 -3.51 -24.07 1.66
CA GLY A 185 -3.28 -24.85 2.87
C GLY A 185 -3.83 -24.10 4.08
N LEU A 186 -4.49 -24.82 4.99
CA LEU A 186 -4.85 -24.30 6.30
C LEU A 186 -3.73 -24.64 7.27
N LEU A 187 -3.09 -23.62 7.84
CA LEU A 187 -2.08 -23.83 8.88
C LEU A 187 -2.77 -24.43 10.12
N SER A 188 -2.28 -25.58 10.57
CA SER A 188 -2.80 -26.34 11.70
C SER A 188 -1.64 -27.06 12.41
N MET A 189 -1.91 -27.64 13.58
CA MET A 189 -0.95 -28.38 14.39
C MET A 189 -0.63 -29.79 13.87
N GLY A 190 -1.40 -30.29 12.90
CA GLY A 190 -1.33 -31.68 12.40
C GLY A 190 -2.70 -32.29 12.26
#